data_AF-A0A3P6F6B5-F1
#
_entry.id   AF-A0A3P6F6B5-F1
#
_cell.length_a   1.000
_cell.length_b   1.000
_cell.length_c   1.000
_cell.angle_alpha   90.00
_cell.angle_beta   90.00
_cell.angle_gamma   90.00
#
_symmetry.space_group_name_H-M   'P 1'
#
loop_
_entity.id
_entity.type
_entity.pdbx_description
1 polymer ?
#
loop_
_entity_poly.entity_id
_entity_poly.type
_entity_poly.pdbx_seq_one_letter_code
_entity_poly.pdbx_strand_id
1 'polypeptide(L)'
;MPATDFQGTFGRSLLSFRRDHQVDSNTPAAGSSSHSMEAELDSFQRQVAEKFTDLNASGDGDGDGELLSLEWIGKLLDSFLCCQEEFRAIVFNHRSQISTSPMNRLISDYFERSIKALDVCNAIRDGIEQIRQWQKLSDIVISALDSRRPVGEGQLRRAKKALIDLAIGMLDEKETSLAHRNRSFGRVKDSHNHHRSMGHFRSLSWSVSRSWSASKQLQALASNLNTPRQNDVVASNGLAVPVYTMASVLLFVMWVLVAAIPCQDRGLQVNFFVPRQFQWAAPVMSLHDKIVEESKRRDRKNCCGLLKEIGRIEKSSRVMNELIDSIHFPMSEEKEIEVKQRVEELVEIHEALKNGLDPFERKVREVFHRIVRSRTENLDSLC
;
A
#
# COMPACT_ATOMS: atom_id res chain seq x y z
N MET A 1 15.03 42.36 -24.97
CA MET A 1 14.13 42.69 -23.85
C MET A 1 13.08 43.68 -24.35
N PRO A 2 11.83 43.68 -23.84
CA PRO A 2 11.30 42.97 -22.64
C PRO A 2 10.40 41.76 -23.03
N ALA A 3 10.21 40.69 -22.27
CA ALA A 3 9.93 40.46 -20.83
C ALA A 3 8.46 40.69 -20.43
N THR A 4 7.95 39.76 -19.60
CA THR A 4 6.65 39.69 -18.86
C THR A 4 5.50 38.92 -19.55
N ASP A 5 4.70 38.07 -18.89
CA ASP A 5 4.74 37.50 -17.54
C ASP A 5 3.83 36.26 -17.45
N PHE A 6 4.16 35.41 -16.49
CA PHE A 6 3.37 34.29 -15.98
C PHE A 6 2.18 34.81 -15.18
N GLN A 7 0.95 34.35 -15.47
CA GLN A 7 -0.10 34.25 -14.44
C GLN A 7 -1.16 33.23 -14.84
N GLY A 8 -1.16 32.08 -14.15
CA GLY A 8 -2.23 31.09 -14.24
C GLY A 8 -3.47 31.55 -13.49
N THR A 9 -4.64 31.09 -13.94
CA THR A 9 -5.84 30.99 -13.09
C THR A 9 -6.72 29.85 -13.62
N PHE A 10 -6.91 28.82 -12.78
CA PHE A 10 -7.85 27.73 -12.97
C PHE A 10 -9.29 28.27 -12.87
N GLY A 11 -9.98 28.35 -14.00
CA GLY A 11 -11.42 28.63 -14.07
C GLY A 11 -12.21 27.32 -14.15
N ARG A 12 -12.92 26.99 -13.07
CA ARG A 12 -13.93 25.91 -13.03
C ARG A 12 -15.12 26.32 -13.90
N SER A 13 -15.43 25.56 -14.95
CA SER A 13 -16.64 25.79 -15.75
C SER A 13 -17.76 24.87 -15.25
N LEU A 14 -18.61 25.43 -14.39
CA LEU A 14 -19.95 24.91 -14.06
C LEU A 14 -20.89 25.26 -15.20
N LEU A 15 -21.33 24.27 -15.98
CA LEU A 15 -22.42 24.47 -16.95
C LEU A 15 -23.74 24.06 -16.33
N SER A 16 -24.47 25.08 -15.89
CA SER A 16 -25.89 25.03 -15.56
C SER A 16 -26.71 24.85 -16.84
N PHE A 17 -27.47 23.78 -16.95
CA PHE A 17 -28.65 23.72 -17.82
C PHE A 17 -29.89 23.58 -16.93
N ARG A 18 -30.48 24.73 -16.61
CA ARG A 18 -31.85 24.85 -16.11
C ARG A 18 -32.62 25.63 -17.18
N ARG A 19 -33.65 25.03 -17.76
CA ARG A 19 -34.71 25.76 -18.44
C ARG A 19 -36.05 25.12 -18.11
N ASP A 20 -36.84 25.93 -17.42
CA ASP A 20 -38.30 26.01 -17.27
C ASP A 20 -39.13 24.76 -17.49
N HIS A 21 -39.88 24.37 -16.44
CA HIS A 21 -41.35 24.20 -16.51
C HIS A 21 -41.96 24.71 -15.20
N GLN A 22 -43.02 25.51 -15.33
CA GLN A 22 -43.73 26.22 -14.29
C GLN A 22 -45.03 25.48 -13.92
N VAL A 23 -45.44 25.63 -12.65
CA VAL A 23 -46.76 25.37 -12.04
C VAL A 23 -47.16 23.90 -11.78
N ASP A 24 -47.11 23.46 -10.51
CA ASP A 24 -48.34 23.29 -9.72
C ASP A 24 -48.09 23.10 -8.21
N SER A 25 -49.14 23.35 -7.44
CA SER A 25 -49.14 23.77 -6.03
C SER A 25 -49.23 22.62 -5.01
N ASN A 26 -48.59 22.81 -3.85
CA ASN A 26 -48.89 22.23 -2.52
C ASN A 26 -49.11 20.72 -2.35
N THR A 27 -48.04 20.02 -1.93
CA THR A 27 -48.09 18.94 -0.92
C THR A 27 -46.69 18.79 -0.30
N PRO A 28 -46.52 18.54 1.02
CA PRO A 28 -45.19 18.37 1.59
C PRO A 28 -44.64 17.01 1.15
N ALA A 29 -43.65 17.06 0.26
CA ALA A 29 -43.04 15.90 -0.38
C ALA A 29 -42.12 15.13 0.57
N ALA A 30 -42.68 14.29 1.44
CA ALA A 30 -41.89 13.29 2.19
C ALA A 30 -41.30 12.19 1.26
N GLY A 31 -41.85 12.01 0.05
CA GLY A 31 -41.35 11.02 -0.92
C GLY A 31 -40.19 11.51 -1.81
N SER A 32 -39.99 12.81 -1.97
CA SER A 32 -38.95 13.36 -2.86
C SER A 32 -37.54 13.21 -2.30
N SER A 33 -37.38 13.37 -0.98
CA SER A 33 -36.08 13.25 -0.29
C SER A 33 -35.61 11.80 -0.18
N SER A 34 -36.51 10.86 0.05
CA SER A 34 -36.19 9.42 0.14
C SER A 34 -35.69 8.87 -1.18
N HIS A 35 -36.34 9.20 -2.31
CA HIS A 35 -35.88 8.78 -3.63
C HIS A 35 -34.55 9.42 -4.04
N SER A 36 -34.30 10.68 -3.63
CA SER A 36 -33.02 11.35 -3.86
C SER A 36 -31.88 10.69 -3.09
N MET A 37 -32.14 10.27 -1.85
CA MET A 37 -31.16 9.58 -1.00
C MET A 37 -30.83 8.19 -1.55
N GLU A 38 -31.84 7.39 -1.89
CA GLU A 38 -31.64 6.06 -2.49
C GLU A 38 -30.79 6.12 -3.77
N ALA A 39 -31.04 7.12 -4.64
CA ALA A 39 -30.25 7.33 -5.85
C ALA A 39 -28.79 7.73 -5.55
N GLU A 40 -28.54 8.54 -4.53
CA GLU A 40 -27.18 8.90 -4.08
C GLU A 40 -26.43 7.67 -3.56
N LEU A 41 -27.09 6.84 -2.73
CA LEU A 41 -26.49 5.61 -2.19
C LEU A 41 -26.18 4.59 -3.29
N ASP A 42 -27.08 4.42 -4.25
CA ASP A 42 -26.89 3.54 -5.40
C ASP A 42 -25.76 4.04 -6.33
N SER A 43 -25.70 5.35 -6.58
CA SER A 43 -24.59 6.00 -7.30
C SER A 43 -23.25 5.70 -6.63
N PHE A 44 -23.16 5.81 -5.31
CA PHE A 44 -21.94 5.48 -4.58
C PHE A 44 -21.53 4.01 -4.76
N GLN A 45 -22.46 3.06 -4.64
CA GLN A 45 -22.16 1.64 -4.85
C GLN A 45 -21.64 1.36 -6.27
N ARG A 46 -22.25 2.00 -7.28
CA ARG A 46 -21.82 1.90 -8.68
C ARG A 46 -20.43 2.46 -8.90
N GLN A 47 -20.12 3.64 -8.37
CA GLN A 47 -18.80 4.26 -8.50
C GLN A 47 -17.69 3.42 -7.85
N VAL A 48 -17.96 2.81 -6.69
CA VAL A 48 -17.01 1.86 -6.08
C VAL A 48 -16.80 0.67 -7.02
N ALA A 49 -17.88 0.10 -7.59
CA ALA A 49 -17.79 -1.04 -8.50
C ALA A 49 -17.00 -0.72 -9.78
N GLU A 50 -17.25 0.43 -10.40
CA GLU A 50 -16.54 0.91 -11.58
C GLU A 50 -15.03 1.05 -11.30
N LYS A 51 -14.65 1.75 -10.22
CA LYS A 51 -13.25 1.95 -9.84
C LYS A 51 -12.50 0.63 -9.63
N PHE A 52 -13.12 -0.35 -8.99
CA PHE A 52 -12.49 -1.66 -8.79
C PHE A 52 -12.50 -2.53 -10.04
N THR A 53 -13.44 -2.32 -10.95
CA THR A 53 -13.45 -2.96 -12.28
C THR A 53 -12.31 -2.43 -13.13
N ASP A 54 -12.14 -1.10 -13.19
CA ASP A 54 -11.04 -0.43 -13.89
C ASP A 54 -9.68 -0.86 -13.31
N LEU A 55 -9.58 -0.94 -11.98
CA LEU A 55 -8.38 -1.42 -11.31
C LEU A 55 -8.06 -2.87 -11.67
N ASN A 56 -9.08 -3.73 -11.79
CA ASN A 56 -8.91 -5.12 -12.20
C ASN A 56 -8.43 -5.22 -13.64
N ALA A 57 -9.02 -4.44 -14.56
CA ALA A 57 -8.59 -4.35 -15.95
C ALA A 57 -7.15 -3.86 -16.09
N SER A 58 -6.74 -2.88 -15.28
CA SER A 58 -5.35 -2.40 -15.27
C SER A 58 -4.35 -3.46 -14.81
N GLY A 59 -4.78 -4.42 -13.97
CA GLY A 59 -3.93 -5.53 -13.54
C GLY A 59 -3.69 -6.59 -14.62
N ASP A 60 -4.60 -6.71 -15.59
CA ASP A 60 -4.64 -7.74 -16.64
C ASP A 60 -3.99 -7.28 -17.97
N GLY A 61 -3.23 -6.17 -17.96
CA GLY A 61 -2.57 -5.62 -19.15
C GLY A 61 -1.69 -6.62 -19.91
N ASP A 62 -1.52 -6.38 -21.22
CA ASP A 62 -0.87 -7.28 -22.19
C ASP A 62 0.62 -7.50 -21.83
N GLY A 63 0.94 -8.65 -21.18
CA GLY A 63 2.30 -9.01 -20.74
C GLY A 63 2.38 -9.65 -19.34
N ASP A 64 3.52 -9.46 -18.65
CA ASP A 64 3.80 -9.96 -17.28
C ASP A 64 3.03 -9.17 -16.20
N GLY A 65 1.73 -8.90 -16.37
CA GLY A 65 0.77 -8.30 -15.41
C GLY A 65 1.24 -7.07 -14.59
N GLU A 66 0.48 -5.97 -14.58
CA GLU A 66 0.81 -4.83 -13.71
C GLU A 66 0.40 -5.05 -12.24
N LEU A 67 -0.32 -6.14 -11.94
CA LEU A 67 -0.81 -6.46 -10.60
C LEU A 67 0.31 -6.39 -9.55
N LEU A 68 0.05 -5.65 -8.46
CA LEU A 68 1.00 -5.41 -7.36
C LEU A 68 2.31 -4.72 -7.78
N SER A 69 2.34 -3.98 -8.89
CA SER A 69 3.40 -2.99 -9.15
C SER A 69 3.19 -1.71 -8.32
N LEU A 70 4.23 -0.87 -8.19
CA LEU A 70 4.10 0.43 -7.53
C LEU A 70 3.03 1.31 -8.20
N GLU A 71 2.93 1.26 -9.52
CA GLU A 71 1.92 1.99 -10.28
C GLU A 71 0.51 1.48 -9.96
N TRP A 72 0.29 0.16 -10.01
CA TRP A 72 -1.01 -0.45 -9.76
C TRP A 72 -1.49 -0.21 -8.32
N ILE A 73 -0.60 -0.33 -7.33
CA ILE A 73 -0.95 0.02 -5.93
C ILE A 73 -1.24 1.52 -5.83
N GLY A 74 -0.51 2.36 -6.58
CA GLY A 74 -0.85 3.77 -6.72
C GLY A 74 -2.29 4.00 -7.19
N LYS A 75 -2.74 3.26 -8.22
CA LYS A 75 -4.13 3.31 -8.73
C LYS A 75 -5.14 2.82 -7.67
N LEU A 76 -4.81 1.78 -6.91
CA LEU A 76 -5.62 1.30 -5.78
C LEU A 76 -5.83 2.40 -4.72
N LEU A 77 -4.75 3.09 -4.34
CA LEU A 77 -4.83 4.18 -3.36
C LEU A 77 -5.65 5.37 -3.87
N ASP A 78 -5.53 5.71 -5.16
CA ASP A 78 -6.37 6.76 -5.76
C ASP A 78 -7.85 6.37 -5.74
N SER A 79 -8.18 5.13 -6.12
CA SER A 79 -9.54 4.60 -6.05
C SER A 79 -10.09 4.67 -4.62
N PHE A 80 -9.30 4.27 -3.62
CA PHE A 80 -9.67 4.39 -2.21
C PHE A 80 -9.95 5.83 -1.79
N LEU A 81 -9.05 6.76 -2.13
CA LEU A 81 -9.18 8.17 -1.78
C LEU A 81 -10.40 8.81 -2.45
N CYS A 82 -10.73 8.43 -3.69
CA CYS A 82 -11.97 8.85 -4.34
C CYS A 82 -13.20 8.30 -3.61
N CYS A 83 -13.25 6.99 -3.31
CA CYS A 83 -14.37 6.41 -2.58
C CYS A 83 -14.56 7.06 -1.21
N GLN A 84 -13.46 7.41 -0.54
CA GLN A 84 -13.48 8.07 0.76
C GLN A 84 -14.04 9.49 0.70
N GLU A 85 -13.78 10.24 -0.38
CA GLU A 85 -14.34 11.58 -0.57
C GLU A 85 -15.85 11.54 -0.84
N GLU A 86 -16.31 10.61 -1.68
CA GLU A 86 -17.74 10.40 -1.93
C GLU A 86 -18.48 9.96 -0.66
N PHE A 87 -17.89 9.04 0.10
CA PHE A 87 -18.42 8.64 1.40
C PHE A 87 -18.48 9.81 2.39
N ARG A 88 -17.44 10.66 2.42
CA ARG A 88 -17.43 11.87 3.25
C ARG A 88 -18.58 12.81 2.89
N ALA A 89 -18.89 12.96 1.60
CA ALA A 89 -20.03 13.75 1.14
C ALA A 89 -21.36 13.16 1.64
N ILE A 90 -21.57 11.84 1.55
CA ILE A 90 -22.76 11.16 2.09
C ILE A 90 -22.88 11.40 3.60
N VAL A 91 -21.78 11.26 4.34
CA VAL A 91 -21.76 11.48 5.80
C VAL A 91 -22.14 12.92 6.14
N PHE A 92 -21.65 13.88 5.36
CA PHE A 92 -21.97 15.29 5.54
C PHE A 92 -23.44 15.61 5.20
N ASN A 93 -23.94 15.11 4.06
CA ASN A 93 -25.29 15.36 3.57
C ASN A 93 -26.37 14.80 4.52
N HIS A 94 -26.09 13.66 5.17
CA HIS A 94 -27.04 12.96 6.04
C HIS A 94 -26.65 13.02 7.52
N ARG A 95 -25.88 14.04 7.93
CA ARG A 95 -25.33 14.18 9.29
C ARG A 95 -26.37 14.00 10.40
N SER A 96 -27.57 14.57 10.23
CA SER A 96 -28.65 14.47 11.24
C SER A 96 -29.09 13.03 11.50
N GLN A 97 -29.17 12.21 10.46
CA GLN A 97 -29.52 10.79 10.57
C GLN A 97 -28.34 10.00 11.16
N ILE A 98 -27.11 10.37 10.81
CA ILE A 98 -25.88 9.71 11.28
C ILE A 98 -25.61 9.96 12.77
N SER A 99 -25.95 11.14 13.29
CA SER A 99 -25.83 11.45 14.72
C SER A 99 -26.81 10.66 15.60
N THR A 100 -27.80 9.99 15.01
CA THR A 100 -28.80 9.18 15.73
C THR A 100 -28.46 7.69 15.74
N SER A 101 -28.98 6.97 16.73
CA SER A 101 -28.87 5.50 16.79
C SER A 101 -29.72 4.84 15.71
N PRO A 102 -29.27 3.77 15.03
CA PRO A 102 -28.03 3.00 15.27
C PRO A 102 -26.80 3.51 14.49
N MET A 103 -26.95 4.53 13.66
CA MET A 103 -25.91 5.00 12.74
C MET A 103 -24.70 5.61 13.45
N ASN A 104 -24.92 6.31 14.56
CA ASN A 104 -23.85 6.90 15.36
C ASN A 104 -22.82 5.87 15.84
N ARG A 105 -23.28 4.65 16.14
CA ARG A 105 -22.42 3.53 16.51
C ARG A 105 -21.66 2.99 15.31
N LEU A 106 -22.35 2.74 14.19
CA LEU A 106 -21.73 2.19 12.98
C LEU A 106 -20.62 3.11 12.45
N ILE A 107 -20.87 4.42 12.45
CA ILE A 107 -19.89 5.41 12.01
C ILE A 107 -18.72 5.52 13.00
N SER A 108 -18.98 5.48 14.32
CA SER A 108 -17.94 5.45 15.34
C SER A 108 -17.05 4.22 15.20
N ASP A 109 -17.64 3.04 15.00
CA ASP A 109 -16.91 1.79 14.81
C ASP A 109 -16.08 1.85 13.50
N TYR A 110 -16.58 2.49 12.44
CA TYR A 110 -15.80 2.74 11.22
C TYR A 110 -14.57 3.62 11.51
N PHE A 111 -14.75 4.74 12.23
CA PHE A 111 -13.63 5.62 12.55
C PHE A 111 -12.61 4.95 13.46
N GLU A 112 -13.04 4.17 14.45
CA GLU A 112 -12.15 3.37 15.28
C GLU A 112 -11.27 2.43 14.44
N ARG A 113 -11.87 1.75 13.44
CA ARG A 113 -11.11 0.93 12.49
C ARG A 113 -10.16 1.78 11.64
N SER A 114 -10.61 2.93 11.13
CA SER A 114 -9.74 3.81 10.33
C SER A 114 -8.51 4.28 11.12
N ILE A 115 -8.64 4.53 12.43
CA ILE A 115 -7.51 4.87 13.29
C ILE A 115 -6.54 3.69 13.41
N LYS A 116 -7.04 2.46 13.59
CA LYS A 116 -6.19 1.26 13.61
C LYS A 116 -5.44 1.07 12.28
N ALA A 117 -6.02 1.49 11.16
CA ALA A 117 -5.37 1.45 9.86
C ALA A 117 -4.17 2.41 9.75
N LEU A 118 -4.05 3.42 10.62
CA LEU A 118 -2.87 4.29 10.68
C LEU A 118 -1.61 3.52 11.10
N ASP A 119 -1.75 2.49 11.96
CA ASP A 119 -0.63 1.64 12.34
C ASP A 119 -0.12 0.83 11.14
N VAL A 120 -1.01 0.42 10.24
CA VAL A 120 -0.62 -0.20 8.96
C VAL A 120 0.12 0.82 8.11
N CYS A 121 -0.40 2.03 7.93
CA CYS A 121 0.28 3.08 7.15
C CYS A 121 1.71 3.38 7.66
N ASN A 122 1.90 3.38 8.98
CA ASN A 122 3.22 3.54 9.61
C ASN A 122 4.16 2.37 9.26
N ALA A 123 3.69 1.13 9.37
CA ALA A 123 4.48 -0.04 9.00
C ALA A 123 4.83 -0.06 7.50
N ILE A 124 3.91 0.38 6.64
CA ILE A 124 4.14 0.51 5.20
C ILE A 124 5.22 1.55 4.89
N ARG A 125 5.20 2.69 5.57
CA ARG A 125 6.29 3.68 5.46
C ARG A 125 7.64 3.08 5.84
N ASP A 126 7.69 2.32 6.93
CA ASP A 126 8.94 1.68 7.37
C ASP A 126 9.40 0.61 6.35
N GLY A 127 8.46 -0.15 5.76
CA GLY A 127 8.74 -1.06 4.66
C GLY A 127 9.23 -0.36 3.38
N ILE A 128 8.73 0.83 3.08
CA ILE A 128 9.26 1.68 1.99
C ILE A 128 10.73 2.04 2.25
N GLU A 129 11.09 2.41 3.49
CA GLU A 129 12.49 2.69 3.83
C GLU A 129 13.37 1.43 3.70
N GLN A 130 12.86 0.25 4.04
CA GLN A 130 13.56 -1.00 3.80
C GLN A 130 13.84 -1.22 2.30
N ILE A 131 12.86 -0.96 1.42
CA ILE A 131 13.06 -1.05 -0.03
C ILE A 131 14.11 -0.02 -0.50
N ARG A 132 14.13 1.20 0.06
CA ARG A 132 15.18 2.20 -0.23
C ARG A 132 16.57 1.74 0.22
N GLN A 133 16.68 0.96 1.30
CA GLN A 133 17.95 0.36 1.69
C GLN A 133 18.45 -0.67 0.67
N TRP A 134 17.56 -1.50 0.14
CA TRP A 134 17.89 -2.44 -0.94
C TRP A 134 18.29 -1.73 -2.23
N GLN A 135 17.63 -0.61 -2.52
CA GLN A 135 17.98 0.26 -3.64
C GLN A 135 19.42 0.80 -3.50
N LYS A 136 19.81 1.28 -2.31
CA LYS A 136 21.19 1.73 -2.02
C LYS A 136 22.22 0.61 -2.17
N LEU A 137 21.87 -0.63 -1.83
CA LEU A 137 22.76 -1.78 -2.03
C LEU A 137 22.91 -2.11 -3.52
N SER A 138 21.80 -2.04 -4.27
CA SER A 138 21.80 -2.22 -5.73
C SER A 138 22.65 -1.15 -6.43
N ASP A 139 22.63 0.10 -5.94
CA ASP A 139 23.50 1.18 -6.44
C ASP A 139 24.98 0.88 -6.29
N ILE A 140 25.37 0.24 -5.19
CA ILE A 140 26.76 -0.16 -4.98
C ILE A 140 27.18 -1.20 -6.00
N VAL A 141 26.30 -2.14 -6.34
CA VAL A 141 26.54 -3.15 -7.38
C VAL A 141 26.69 -2.49 -8.74
N ILE A 142 25.74 -1.64 -9.13
CA ILE A 142 25.76 -0.89 -10.39
C ILE A 142 27.04 -0.05 -10.50
N SER A 143 27.38 0.70 -9.44
CA SER A 143 28.56 1.58 -9.43
C SER A 143 29.89 0.82 -9.46
N ALA A 144 29.93 -0.38 -8.86
CA ALA A 144 31.14 -1.20 -8.87
C ALA A 144 31.38 -1.84 -10.25
N LEU A 145 30.30 -2.21 -10.94
CA LEU A 145 30.34 -2.89 -12.24
C LEU A 145 30.09 -1.94 -13.42
N ASP A 146 30.20 -0.64 -13.20
CA ASP A 146 29.95 0.39 -14.23
C ASP A 146 30.88 0.18 -15.44
N SER A 147 30.29 0.16 -16.64
CA SER A 147 30.93 -0.14 -17.91
C SER A 147 32.01 0.87 -18.32
N ARG A 148 32.05 2.03 -17.65
CA ARG A 148 33.07 3.08 -17.86
C ARG A 148 34.45 2.72 -17.31
N ARG A 149 34.57 1.66 -16.51
CA ARG A 149 35.84 1.23 -15.90
C ARG A 149 36.06 -0.26 -16.14
N PRO A 150 37.32 -0.70 -16.37
CA PRO A 150 37.60 -2.13 -16.45
C PRO A 150 37.24 -2.80 -15.11
N VAL A 151 36.48 -3.89 -15.18
CA VAL A 151 36.02 -4.64 -14.01
C VAL A 151 37.20 -5.45 -13.46
N GLY A 152 37.84 -4.95 -12.42
CA GLY A 152 38.91 -5.67 -11.70
C GLY A 152 38.38 -6.49 -10.52
N GLU A 153 39.23 -7.37 -9.97
CA GLU A 153 38.92 -8.20 -8.79
C GLU A 153 38.33 -7.41 -7.61
N GLY A 154 38.86 -6.22 -7.33
CA GLY A 154 38.38 -5.37 -6.24
C GLY A 154 36.93 -4.91 -6.43
N GLN A 155 36.53 -4.63 -7.68
CA GLN A 155 35.16 -4.23 -7.99
C GLN A 155 34.20 -5.40 -7.85
N LEU A 156 34.57 -6.60 -8.33
CA LEU A 156 33.76 -7.80 -8.13
C LEU A 156 33.59 -8.15 -6.65
N ARG A 157 34.65 -8.04 -5.83
CA ARG A 157 34.53 -8.25 -4.38
C ARG A 157 33.56 -7.26 -3.73
N ARG A 158 33.57 -6.00 -4.16
CA ARG A 158 32.64 -4.97 -3.68
C ARG A 158 31.20 -5.27 -4.09
N ALA A 159 30.98 -5.58 -5.36
CA ALA A 159 29.66 -5.96 -5.89
C ALA A 159 29.13 -7.21 -5.19
N LYS A 160 29.95 -8.26 -5.05
CA LYS A 160 29.62 -9.49 -4.33
C LYS A 160 29.20 -9.22 -2.89
N LYS A 161 29.95 -8.38 -2.17
CA LYS A 161 29.58 -8.01 -0.80
C LYS A 161 28.20 -7.34 -0.75
N ALA A 162 27.96 -6.36 -1.64
CA ALA A 162 26.68 -5.67 -1.68
C ALA A 162 25.51 -6.60 -2.05
N LEU A 163 25.72 -7.58 -2.94
CA LEU A 163 24.72 -8.61 -3.27
C LEU A 163 24.42 -9.54 -2.10
N ILE A 164 25.45 -9.93 -1.33
CA ILE A 164 25.26 -10.73 -0.12
C ILE A 164 24.47 -9.93 0.93
N ASP A 165 24.85 -8.68 1.17
CA ASP A 165 24.14 -7.79 2.11
C ASP A 165 22.68 -7.57 1.66
N LEU A 166 22.45 -7.45 0.35
CA LEU A 166 21.11 -7.33 -0.25
C LEU A 166 20.30 -8.61 -0.06
N ALA A 167 20.88 -9.78 -0.35
CA ALA A 167 20.23 -11.06 -0.15
C ALA A 167 19.83 -11.27 1.31
N ILE A 168 20.72 -10.96 2.26
CA ILE A 168 20.44 -11.02 3.71
C ILE A 168 19.31 -10.05 4.07
N GLY A 169 19.38 -8.81 3.58
CA GLY A 169 18.38 -7.78 3.88
C GLY A 169 16.98 -8.08 3.32
N MET A 170 16.88 -8.94 2.30
CA MET A 170 15.62 -9.37 1.69
C MET A 170 15.03 -10.63 2.32
N LEU A 171 15.73 -11.28 3.27
CA LEU A 171 15.16 -12.39 4.05
C LEU A 171 14.13 -11.86 5.05
N ASP A 172 13.05 -12.62 5.24
CA ASP A 172 12.04 -12.31 6.26
C ASP A 172 12.62 -12.49 7.68
N GLU A 173 12.35 -11.55 8.60
CA GLU A 173 12.86 -11.55 9.98
C GLU A 173 12.46 -12.79 10.81
N LYS A 174 11.57 -13.63 10.26
CA LYS A 174 11.23 -14.93 10.84
C LYS A 174 12.47 -15.81 11.08
N GLU A 175 13.53 -15.69 10.27
CA GLU A 175 14.79 -16.40 10.52
C GLU A 175 15.72 -15.68 11.51
N THR A 176 15.73 -14.34 11.54
CA THR A 176 16.61 -13.58 12.44
C THR A 176 16.12 -13.61 13.90
N SER A 177 14.81 -13.75 14.12
CA SER A 177 14.23 -13.90 15.46
C SER A 177 14.51 -15.26 16.12
N LEU A 178 14.83 -16.29 15.34
CA LEU A 178 15.29 -17.59 15.86
C LEU A 178 16.77 -17.56 16.28
N ALA A 179 17.58 -16.67 15.70
CA ALA A 179 19.01 -16.55 16.01
C ALA A 179 19.31 -15.79 17.32
N HIS A 180 18.33 -15.06 17.88
CA HIS A 180 18.49 -14.32 19.13
C HIS A 180 17.89 -15.01 20.37
N ARG A 181 17.66 -16.33 20.32
CA ARG A 181 17.36 -17.10 21.53
C ARG A 181 18.64 -17.50 22.27
N ASN A 182 18.92 -16.76 23.35
CA ASN A 182 19.66 -17.16 24.54
C ASN A 182 21.05 -17.80 24.34
N ARG A 183 22.09 -16.96 24.26
CA ARG A 183 23.42 -17.30 24.80
C ARG A 183 23.76 -16.35 25.94
N SER A 184 23.15 -16.60 27.10
CA SER A 184 23.65 -16.12 28.37
C SER A 184 24.35 -17.29 29.09
N PHE A 185 25.64 -17.43 28.86
CA PHE A 185 26.53 -18.03 29.85
C PHE A 185 27.58 -16.98 30.21
N GLY A 186 27.64 -16.68 31.50
CA GLY A 186 28.47 -15.62 32.04
C GLY A 186 29.94 -16.00 32.17
N ARG A 187 30.72 -14.92 32.14
CA ARG A 187 31.96 -14.60 32.88
C ARG A 187 33.34 -15.03 32.34
N VAL A 188 34.09 -13.96 31.99
CA VAL A 188 35.44 -13.56 32.48
C VAL A 188 36.61 -14.26 31.76
N LYS A 189 37.63 -13.61 31.17
CA LYS A 189 38.37 -12.39 31.55
C LYS A 189 39.23 -11.85 30.38
N ASP A 190 39.40 -10.52 30.35
CA ASP A 190 40.49 -9.65 29.83
C ASP A 190 41.26 -10.01 28.53
N SER A 191 41.17 -9.12 27.53
CA SER A 191 42.34 -8.36 27.04
C SER A 191 41.92 -7.25 26.06
N HIS A 192 42.57 -6.11 26.23
CA HIS A 192 42.47 -4.84 25.51
C HIS A 192 42.20 -4.91 23.99
N ASN A 193 41.15 -4.22 23.54
CA ASN A 193 41.32 -3.25 22.45
C ASN A 193 40.16 -2.24 22.40
N HIS A 194 40.49 -0.97 22.66
CA HIS A 194 39.63 0.16 22.33
C HIS A 194 39.67 0.37 20.82
N HIS A 195 38.57 0.12 20.11
CA HIS A 195 38.14 1.03 19.06
C HIS A 195 36.65 0.88 18.71
N ARG A 196 35.92 1.95 19.04
CA ARG A 196 34.71 2.46 18.37
C ARG A 196 33.48 1.55 18.44
N SER A 197 32.87 1.52 19.62
CA SER A 197 31.41 1.50 19.75
C SER A 197 30.85 2.65 18.92
N MET A 198 30.38 2.34 17.71
CA MET A 198 29.53 3.23 16.93
C MET A 198 28.22 3.32 17.71
N GLY A 199 28.09 4.41 18.46
CA GLY A 199 26.97 4.65 19.34
C GLY A 199 25.66 4.38 18.63
N HIS A 200 24.76 3.72 19.36
CA HIS A 200 23.34 3.74 19.12
C HIS A 200 22.91 5.19 18.90
N PHE A 201 22.83 5.60 17.63
CA PHE A 201 22.05 6.75 17.26
C PHE A 201 20.65 6.45 17.75
N ARG A 202 20.26 7.18 18.80
CA ARG A 202 18.86 7.46 19.10
C ARG A 202 18.32 8.26 17.93
N SER A 203 18.11 7.58 16.81
CA SER A 203 17.23 8.06 15.77
C SER A 203 15.84 8.09 16.41
N LEU A 204 15.12 9.19 16.23
CA LEU A 204 13.68 9.25 16.45
C LEU A 204 12.97 8.39 15.38
N SER A 205 13.43 7.17 15.17
CA SER A 205 12.74 6.17 14.40
C SER A 205 11.50 5.86 15.20
N TRP A 206 10.35 6.19 14.65
CA TRP A 206 9.06 5.58 14.96
C TRP A 206 9.08 4.10 14.61
N SER A 207 10.10 3.36 15.08
CA SER A 207 10.23 1.93 14.90
C SER A 207 9.02 1.31 15.55
N VAL A 208 8.26 0.56 14.75
CA VAL A 208 7.13 -0.19 15.27
C VAL A 208 7.62 -1.14 16.37
N SER A 209 6.90 -1.18 17.50
CA SER A 209 7.26 -2.03 18.64
C SER A 209 7.47 -3.48 18.20
N ARG A 210 8.45 -4.18 18.80
CA ARG A 210 8.72 -5.62 18.57
C ARG A 210 7.50 -6.55 18.74
N SER A 211 6.42 -6.05 19.34
CA SER A 211 5.14 -6.74 19.54
C SER A 211 4.11 -6.53 18.42
N TRP A 212 4.43 -5.72 17.40
CA TRP A 212 3.52 -5.47 16.28
C TRP A 212 3.49 -6.65 15.32
N SER A 213 2.34 -6.79 14.66
CA SER A 213 2.08 -7.88 13.73
C SER A 213 1.03 -7.39 12.75
N ALA A 214 1.37 -7.44 11.46
CA ALA A 214 0.46 -7.01 10.40
C ALA A 214 -0.80 -7.89 10.40
N SER A 215 -0.65 -9.21 10.59
CA SER A 215 -1.78 -10.14 10.66
C SER A 215 -2.75 -9.79 11.80
N LYS A 216 -2.25 -9.44 12.99
CA LYS A 216 -3.09 -8.99 14.12
C LYS A 216 -3.80 -7.67 13.83
N GLN A 217 -3.12 -6.73 13.17
CA GLN A 217 -3.73 -5.45 12.79
C GLN A 217 -4.86 -5.64 11.77
N LEU A 218 -4.63 -6.47 10.76
CA LEU A 218 -5.66 -6.79 9.78
C LEU A 218 -6.83 -7.56 10.40
N GLN A 219 -6.56 -8.48 11.34
CA GLN A 219 -7.61 -9.17 12.09
C GLN A 219 -8.42 -8.19 12.96
N ALA A 220 -7.76 -7.20 13.57
CA ALA A 220 -8.44 -6.15 14.34
C ALA A 220 -9.32 -5.27 13.45
N LEU A 221 -8.89 -4.96 12.21
CA LEU A 221 -9.70 -4.25 11.22
C LEU A 221 -10.90 -5.08 10.76
N ALA A 222 -10.71 -6.39 10.56
CA ALA A 222 -11.78 -7.31 10.16
C ALA A 222 -12.75 -7.64 11.31
N SER A 223 -12.32 -7.49 12.57
CA SER A 223 -13.13 -7.83 13.73
C SER A 223 -14.43 -7.02 13.77
N ASN A 224 -15.55 -7.73 14.02
CA ASN A 224 -16.89 -7.14 14.07
C ASN A 224 -17.32 -6.43 12.79
N LEU A 225 -16.70 -6.69 11.64
CA LEU A 225 -17.14 -6.18 10.34
C LEU A 225 -18.25 -7.11 9.80
N ASN A 226 -19.49 -6.81 10.17
CA ASN A 226 -20.64 -7.61 9.80
C ASN A 226 -21.37 -6.99 8.61
N THR A 227 -21.81 -7.83 7.68
CA THR A 227 -22.73 -7.42 6.61
C THR A 227 -24.02 -6.86 7.22
N PRO A 228 -24.47 -5.65 6.82
CA PRO A 228 -25.75 -5.10 7.24
C PRO A 228 -26.90 -6.06 6.90
N ARG A 229 -27.72 -6.41 7.89
CA ARG A 229 -28.93 -7.21 7.66
C ARG A 229 -30.02 -6.33 7.06
N GLN A 230 -31.01 -6.93 6.40
CA GLN A 230 -32.13 -6.18 5.82
C GLN A 230 -32.81 -5.25 6.84
N ASN A 231 -32.97 -5.71 8.09
CA ASN A 231 -33.54 -4.90 9.17
C ASN A 231 -32.64 -3.70 9.53
N ASP A 232 -31.31 -3.86 9.50
CA ASP A 232 -30.35 -2.78 9.78
C ASP A 232 -30.37 -1.75 8.65
N VAL A 233 -30.52 -2.20 7.41
CA VAL A 233 -30.64 -1.35 6.21
C VAL A 233 -31.92 -0.52 6.27
N VAL A 234 -33.06 -1.14 6.58
CA VAL A 234 -34.34 -0.43 6.72
C VAL A 234 -34.29 0.55 7.89
N ALA A 235 -33.74 0.15 9.05
CA ALA A 235 -33.63 1.01 10.23
C ALA A 235 -32.67 2.19 10.06
N SER A 236 -31.76 2.14 9.07
CA SER A 236 -30.78 3.19 8.77
C SER A 236 -31.10 4.00 7.52
N ASN A 237 -32.29 3.82 6.93
CA ASN A 237 -32.64 4.39 5.62
C ASN A 237 -31.57 4.11 4.54
N GLY A 238 -30.92 2.95 4.62
CA GLY A 238 -29.85 2.54 3.72
C GLY A 238 -28.42 2.99 4.10
N LEU A 239 -28.24 3.92 5.04
CA LEU A 239 -26.92 4.49 5.37
C LEU A 239 -25.92 3.47 5.94
N ALA A 240 -26.38 2.35 6.48
CA ALA A 240 -25.49 1.26 6.91
C ALA A 240 -24.68 0.66 5.75
N VAL A 241 -25.20 0.71 4.51
CA VAL A 241 -24.55 0.14 3.32
C VAL A 241 -23.27 0.90 2.92
N PRO A 242 -23.26 2.24 2.78
CA PRO A 242 -22.04 3.00 2.56
C PRO A 242 -20.98 2.80 3.65
N VAL A 243 -21.38 2.76 4.92
CA VAL A 243 -20.44 2.56 6.06
C VAL A 243 -19.78 1.18 5.95
N TYR A 244 -20.56 0.13 5.71
CA TYR A 244 -20.03 -1.22 5.50
C TYR A 244 -19.12 -1.31 4.27
N THR A 245 -19.51 -0.65 3.17
CA THR A 245 -18.73 -0.58 1.93
C THR A 245 -17.37 0.04 2.20
N MET A 246 -17.32 1.22 2.82
CA MET A 246 -16.05 1.86 3.12
C MET A 246 -15.21 1.13 4.15
N ALA A 247 -15.82 0.48 5.13
CA ALA A 247 -15.10 -0.36 6.09
C ALA A 247 -14.44 -1.57 5.39
N SER A 248 -15.16 -2.21 4.47
CA SER A 248 -14.66 -3.34 3.67
C SER A 248 -13.56 -2.91 2.70
N VAL A 249 -13.75 -1.78 2.01
CA VAL A 249 -12.75 -1.22 1.10
C VAL A 249 -11.48 -0.81 1.86
N LEU A 250 -11.61 -0.18 3.04
CA LEU A 250 -10.47 0.13 3.91
C LEU A 250 -9.69 -1.13 4.29
N LEU A 251 -10.40 -2.17 4.76
CA LEU A 251 -9.78 -3.45 5.11
C LEU A 251 -9.04 -4.06 3.92
N PHE A 252 -9.68 -4.08 2.75
CA PHE A 252 -9.08 -4.60 1.52
C PHE A 252 -7.79 -3.83 1.15
N VAL A 253 -7.83 -2.50 1.14
CA VAL A 253 -6.67 -1.67 0.80
C VAL A 253 -5.51 -1.90 1.78
N MET A 254 -5.80 -1.94 3.09
CA MET A 254 -4.78 -2.22 4.11
C MET A 254 -4.20 -3.63 3.96
N TRP A 255 -5.04 -4.62 3.65
CA TRP A 255 -4.61 -5.99 3.37
C TRP A 255 -3.70 -6.07 2.15
N VAL A 256 -4.03 -5.39 1.04
CA VAL A 256 -3.18 -5.34 -0.15
C VAL A 256 -1.84 -4.68 0.13
N LEU A 257 -1.82 -3.56 0.88
CA LEU A 257 -0.59 -2.89 1.28
C LEU A 257 0.33 -3.82 2.08
N VAL A 258 -0.23 -4.53 3.08
CA VAL A 258 0.51 -5.53 3.88
C VAL A 258 1.02 -6.70 3.02
N ALA A 259 0.25 -7.13 2.02
CA ALA A 259 0.68 -8.18 1.11
C ALA A 259 1.86 -7.72 0.24
N ALA A 260 1.78 -6.51 -0.31
CA ALA A 260 2.76 -5.98 -1.24
C ALA A 260 4.09 -5.59 -0.57
N ILE A 261 4.03 -4.85 0.54
CA ILE A 261 5.20 -4.19 1.15
C ILE A 261 5.75 -5.04 2.30
N PRO A 262 7.09 -5.07 2.48
CA PRO A 262 7.70 -5.74 3.62
C PRO A 262 7.17 -5.21 4.95
N CYS A 263 6.66 -6.13 5.76
CA CYS A 263 6.25 -5.83 7.12
C CYS A 263 6.32 -7.10 7.99
N GLN A 264 6.40 -6.89 9.30
CA GLN A 264 6.52 -7.98 10.28
C GLN A 264 5.23 -8.79 10.40
N ASP A 265 5.35 -10.12 10.37
CA ASP A 265 4.24 -11.07 10.58
C ASP A 265 3.04 -10.81 9.64
N ARG A 266 3.32 -10.75 8.33
CA ARG A 266 2.33 -10.44 7.28
C ARG A 266 1.08 -11.29 7.32
N GLY A 267 1.24 -12.59 7.62
CA GLY A 267 0.20 -13.61 7.70
C GLY A 267 -1.13 -13.20 7.06
N LEU A 268 -1.29 -13.41 5.75
CA LEU A 268 -2.46 -12.99 4.96
C LEU A 268 -3.75 -13.78 5.28
N GLN A 269 -3.81 -14.44 6.44
CA GLN A 269 -4.90 -15.31 6.88
C GLN A 269 -6.09 -14.53 7.45
N VAL A 270 -6.48 -13.45 6.78
CA VAL A 270 -7.65 -12.67 7.14
C VAL A 270 -8.81 -13.19 6.31
N ASN A 271 -9.89 -13.61 6.97
CA ASN A 271 -11.10 -14.02 6.29
C ASN A 271 -11.78 -12.79 5.68
N PHE A 272 -11.42 -12.46 4.45
CA PHE A 272 -12.05 -11.41 3.66
C PHE A 272 -13.13 -12.01 2.75
N PHE A 273 -14.38 -11.67 3.00
CA PHE A 273 -15.51 -12.13 2.19
C PHE A 273 -16.58 -11.05 2.10
N VAL A 274 -17.04 -10.80 0.88
CA VAL A 274 -18.10 -9.83 0.59
C VAL A 274 -19.25 -10.54 -0.13
N PRO A 275 -20.49 -10.44 0.38
CA PRO A 275 -21.66 -11.01 -0.27
C PRO A 275 -21.91 -10.44 -1.67
N ARG A 276 -22.33 -11.29 -2.62
CA ARG A 276 -22.54 -10.93 -4.03
C ARG A 276 -23.65 -9.90 -4.28
N GLN A 277 -24.46 -9.59 -3.28
CA GLN A 277 -25.53 -8.59 -3.36
C GLN A 277 -25.01 -7.16 -3.55
N PHE A 278 -23.75 -6.88 -3.20
CA PHE A 278 -23.14 -5.57 -3.42
C PHE A 278 -22.54 -5.49 -4.82
N GLN A 279 -22.79 -4.37 -5.52
CA GLN A 279 -22.36 -4.17 -6.91
C GLN A 279 -20.83 -4.26 -7.09
N TRP A 280 -20.08 -3.84 -6.07
CA TRP A 280 -18.61 -3.86 -6.05
C TRP A 280 -18.00 -5.18 -5.57
N ALA A 281 -18.81 -6.14 -5.10
CA ALA A 281 -18.30 -7.39 -4.54
C ALA A 281 -17.52 -8.21 -5.56
N ALA A 282 -18.06 -8.38 -6.77
CA ALA A 282 -17.42 -9.18 -7.82
C ALA A 282 -16.01 -8.68 -8.21
N PRO A 283 -15.80 -7.39 -8.55
CA PRO A 283 -14.46 -6.91 -8.90
C PRO A 283 -13.47 -6.95 -7.73
N VAL A 284 -13.90 -6.65 -6.51
CA VAL A 284 -13.03 -6.73 -5.31
C VAL A 284 -12.65 -8.18 -4.99
N MET A 285 -13.60 -9.11 -5.02
CA MET A 285 -13.32 -10.53 -4.76
C MET A 285 -12.43 -11.13 -5.84
N SER A 286 -12.59 -10.73 -7.11
CA SER A 286 -11.68 -11.14 -8.20
C SER A 286 -10.24 -10.71 -7.93
N LEU A 287 -10.03 -9.46 -7.50
CA LEU A 287 -8.68 -8.97 -7.13
C LEU A 287 -8.12 -9.70 -5.92
N HIS A 288 -8.95 -9.92 -4.89
CA HIS A 288 -8.56 -10.71 -3.72
C HIS A 288 -8.05 -12.09 -4.12
N ASP A 289 -8.80 -12.81 -4.96
CA ASP A 289 -8.43 -14.16 -5.39
C ASP A 289 -7.13 -14.19 -6.21
N LYS A 290 -6.94 -13.21 -7.12
CA LYS A 290 -5.68 -13.05 -7.88
C LYS A 290 -4.48 -12.82 -6.96
N ILE A 291 -4.62 -11.96 -5.94
CA ILE A 291 -3.55 -11.66 -4.98
C ILE A 291 -3.25 -12.86 -4.08
N VAL A 292 -4.27 -13.62 -3.66
CA VAL A 292 -4.09 -14.87 -2.90
C VAL A 292 -3.38 -15.93 -3.73
N GLU A 293 -3.70 -16.06 -5.01
CA GLU A 293 -2.99 -17.00 -5.89
C GLU A 293 -1.53 -16.59 -6.08
N GLU A 294 -1.29 -15.29 -6.27
CA GLU A 294 0.05 -14.73 -6.36
C GLU A 294 0.86 -14.92 -5.05
N SER A 295 0.21 -14.83 -3.89
CA SER A 295 0.86 -15.07 -2.60
C SER A 295 1.30 -16.53 -2.46
N LYS A 296 0.44 -17.50 -2.82
CA LYS A 296 0.79 -18.93 -2.80
C LYS A 296 1.95 -19.26 -3.74
N ARG A 297 2.02 -18.58 -4.89
CA ARG A 297 3.10 -18.73 -5.86
C ARG A 297 4.44 -18.25 -5.30
N ARG A 298 4.45 -17.18 -4.49
CA ARG A 298 5.66 -16.59 -3.89
C ARG A 298 6.04 -17.12 -2.51
N ASP A 299 5.11 -17.71 -1.75
CA ASP A 299 5.38 -18.30 -0.42
C ASP A 299 6.45 -19.40 -0.47
N ARG A 300 6.57 -20.12 -1.59
CA ARG A 300 7.62 -21.14 -1.80
C ARG A 300 9.04 -20.57 -1.80
N LYS A 301 9.19 -19.25 -1.89
CA LYS A 301 10.48 -18.55 -2.05
C LYS A 301 10.88 -17.70 -0.84
N ASN A 302 10.10 -17.72 0.25
CA ASN A 302 10.33 -16.89 1.45
C ASN A 302 10.49 -15.38 1.11
N CYS A 303 9.74 -14.89 0.11
CA CYS A 303 9.82 -13.50 -0.32
C CYS A 303 9.26 -12.56 0.76
N CYS A 304 9.96 -11.46 1.05
CA CYS A 304 9.58 -10.44 2.03
C CYS A 304 8.42 -9.51 1.61
N GLY A 305 7.89 -9.62 0.39
CA GLY A 305 6.82 -8.78 -0.16
C GLY A 305 6.27 -9.35 -1.47
N LEU A 306 5.04 -9.00 -1.85
CA LEU A 306 4.49 -9.34 -3.18
C LEU A 306 4.64 -8.22 -4.21
N LEU A 307 5.20 -7.07 -3.83
CA LEU A 307 5.47 -5.97 -4.75
C LEU A 307 6.33 -6.47 -5.92
N LYS A 308 5.89 -6.20 -7.16
CA LYS A 308 6.51 -6.72 -8.39
C LYS A 308 8.00 -6.37 -8.47
N GLU A 309 8.35 -5.13 -8.13
CA GLU A 309 9.70 -4.59 -8.17
C GLU A 309 10.63 -5.32 -7.18
N ILE A 310 10.14 -5.71 -5.99
CA ILE A 310 10.91 -6.53 -5.03
C ILE A 310 11.28 -7.87 -5.66
N GLY A 311 10.31 -8.52 -6.32
CA GLY A 311 10.57 -9.78 -7.03
C GLY A 311 11.58 -9.64 -8.17
N ARG A 312 11.61 -8.48 -8.86
CA ARG A 312 12.61 -8.19 -9.89
C ARG A 312 14.01 -8.02 -9.29
N ILE A 313 14.14 -7.26 -8.18
CA ILE A 313 15.42 -7.11 -7.47
C ILE A 313 15.93 -8.48 -7.02
N GLU A 314 15.08 -9.31 -6.39
CA GLU A 314 15.49 -10.62 -5.88
C GLU A 314 16.06 -11.51 -6.99
N LYS A 315 15.35 -11.56 -8.13
CA LYS A 315 15.76 -12.35 -9.30
C LYS A 315 17.06 -11.82 -9.89
N SER A 316 17.15 -10.51 -10.13
CA SER A 316 18.32 -9.88 -10.74
C SER A 316 19.56 -10.01 -9.83
N SER A 317 19.39 -9.80 -8.52
CA SER A 317 20.44 -9.97 -7.52
C SER A 317 20.99 -11.40 -7.48
N ARG A 318 20.11 -12.41 -7.49
CA ARG A 318 20.51 -13.83 -7.49
C ARG A 318 21.31 -14.19 -8.75
N VAL A 319 20.78 -13.82 -9.91
CA VAL A 319 21.43 -14.06 -11.21
C VAL A 319 22.78 -13.34 -11.31
N MET A 320 22.85 -12.10 -10.83
CA MET A 320 24.10 -11.35 -10.78
C MET A 320 25.12 -12.02 -9.84
N ASN A 321 24.69 -12.51 -8.68
CA ASN A 321 25.58 -13.16 -7.74
C ASN A 321 26.17 -14.47 -8.32
N GLU A 322 25.35 -15.29 -8.97
CA GLU A 322 25.79 -16.49 -9.69
C GLU A 322 26.78 -16.15 -10.81
N LEU A 323 26.51 -15.07 -11.57
CA LEU A 323 27.43 -14.59 -12.60
C LEU A 323 28.78 -14.19 -12.00
N ILE A 324 28.79 -13.43 -10.91
CA ILE A 324 30.03 -13.02 -10.23
C ILE A 324 30.84 -14.23 -9.77
N ASP A 325 30.19 -15.26 -9.25
CA ASP A 325 30.85 -16.48 -8.80
C ASP A 325 31.48 -17.29 -9.96
N SER A 326 30.95 -17.14 -11.18
CA SER A 326 31.48 -17.83 -12.37
C SER A 326 32.71 -17.16 -13.01
N ILE A 327 33.02 -15.92 -12.62
CA ILE A 327 34.08 -15.13 -13.24
C ILE A 327 35.45 -15.59 -12.77
N HIS A 328 36.35 -15.82 -13.73
CA HIS A 328 37.76 -16.09 -13.51
C HIS A 328 38.59 -15.03 -14.25
N PHE A 329 39.72 -14.61 -13.68
CA PHE A 329 40.59 -13.62 -14.31
C PHE A 329 41.75 -14.26 -15.08
N PRO A 330 42.13 -13.72 -16.24
CA PRO A 330 41.51 -12.57 -16.94
C PRO A 330 40.10 -12.90 -17.48
N MET A 331 39.18 -11.93 -17.42
CA MET A 331 37.78 -12.10 -17.85
C MET A 331 37.70 -12.26 -19.37
N SER A 332 36.85 -13.17 -19.85
CA SER A 332 36.56 -13.29 -21.30
C SER A 332 35.64 -12.16 -21.77
N GLU A 333 35.75 -11.79 -23.04
CA GLU A 333 34.90 -10.77 -23.67
C GLU A 333 33.41 -11.12 -23.55
N GLU A 334 33.05 -12.40 -23.69
CA GLU A 334 31.68 -12.90 -23.49
C GLU A 334 31.16 -12.61 -22.07
N LYS A 335 32.01 -12.81 -21.05
CA LYS A 335 31.64 -12.55 -19.65
C LYS A 335 31.54 -11.06 -19.36
N GLU A 336 32.38 -10.24 -19.97
CA GLU A 336 32.26 -8.79 -19.88
C GLU A 336 30.92 -8.29 -20.46
N ILE A 337 30.50 -8.85 -21.61
CA ILE A 337 29.21 -8.54 -22.23
C ILE A 337 28.06 -9.00 -21.32
N GLU A 338 28.13 -10.22 -20.78
CA GLU A 338 27.11 -10.75 -19.88
C GLU A 338 26.96 -9.89 -18.61
N VAL A 339 28.07 -9.45 -18.01
CA VAL A 339 28.04 -8.56 -16.84
C VAL A 339 27.39 -7.23 -17.19
N LYS A 340 27.75 -6.62 -18.33
CA LYS A 340 27.15 -5.35 -18.78
C LYS A 340 25.64 -5.47 -18.95
N GLN A 341 25.17 -6.51 -19.62
CA GLN A 341 23.74 -6.75 -19.82
C GLN A 341 23.00 -6.88 -18.48
N ARG A 342 23.56 -7.62 -17.51
CA ARG A 342 22.92 -7.81 -16.19
C ARG A 342 22.95 -6.55 -15.34
N VAL A 343 23.97 -5.70 -15.49
CA VAL A 343 24.01 -4.39 -14.86
C VAL A 343 22.93 -3.47 -15.44
N GLU A 344 22.74 -3.48 -16.76
CA GLU A 344 21.68 -2.71 -17.43
C GLU A 344 20.28 -3.12 -16.92
N GLU A 345 20.00 -4.43 -16.81
CA GLU A 345 18.75 -4.93 -16.20
C GLU A 345 18.56 -4.42 -14.76
N LEU A 346 19.64 -4.38 -13.96
CA LEU A 346 19.58 -3.88 -12.58
C LEU A 346 19.38 -2.36 -12.52
N VAL A 347 19.93 -1.60 -13.47
CA VAL A 347 19.72 -0.16 -13.61
C VAL A 347 18.25 0.15 -13.91
N GLU A 348 17.62 -0.60 -14.81
CA GLU A 348 16.19 -0.43 -15.11
C GLU A 348 15.31 -0.63 -13.87
N ILE A 349 15.61 -1.67 -13.08
CA ILE A 349 14.89 -1.96 -11.83
C ILE A 349 15.13 -0.83 -10.81
N HIS A 350 16.37 -0.40 -10.67
CA HIS A 350 16.74 0.69 -9.77
C HIS A 350 15.99 1.98 -10.10
N GLU A 351 15.95 2.38 -11.37
CA GLU A 351 15.26 3.60 -11.80
C GLU A 351 13.74 3.47 -11.66
N ALA A 352 13.15 2.29 -11.93
CA ALA A 352 11.72 2.06 -11.67
C ALA A 352 11.37 2.27 -10.19
N LEU A 353 12.18 1.75 -9.26
CA LEU A 353 12.00 1.95 -7.82
C LEU A 353 12.18 3.41 -7.41
N LYS A 354 13.25 4.05 -7.89
CA LYS A 354 13.55 5.46 -7.61
C LYS A 354 12.39 6.36 -7.98
N ASN A 355 11.85 6.17 -9.18
CA ASN A 355 10.78 7.01 -9.71
C ASN A 355 9.41 6.64 -9.12
N GLY A 356 9.20 5.38 -8.71
CA GLY A 356 7.92 4.91 -8.18
C GLY A 356 7.73 5.07 -6.67
N LEU A 357 8.78 4.97 -5.86
CA LEU A 357 8.68 4.97 -4.39
C LEU A 357 8.24 6.33 -3.82
N ASP A 358 8.75 7.45 -4.36
CA ASP A 358 8.39 8.79 -3.89
C ASP A 358 6.90 9.13 -4.12
N PRO A 359 6.32 8.91 -5.33
CA PRO A 359 4.88 9.00 -5.53
C PRO A 359 4.07 8.08 -4.62
N PHE A 360 4.50 6.83 -4.47
CA PHE A 360 3.80 5.86 -3.63
C PHE A 360 3.77 6.28 -2.15
N GLU A 361 4.90 6.70 -1.60
CA GLU A 361 5.01 7.17 -0.21
C GLU A 361 4.17 8.44 0.02
N ARG A 362 4.10 9.35 -0.98
CA ARG A 362 3.20 10.51 -0.94
C ARG A 362 1.73 10.10 -0.85
N LYS A 363 1.29 9.09 -1.61
CA LYS A 363 -0.07 8.56 -1.54
C LYS A 363 -0.38 7.89 -0.20
N VAL A 364 0.55 7.12 0.35
CA VAL A 364 0.40 6.53 1.70
C VAL A 364 0.26 7.63 2.75
N ARG A 365 1.06 8.71 2.67
CA ARG A 365 0.91 9.89 3.54
C ARG A 365 -0.43 10.59 3.35
N GLU A 366 -0.92 10.70 2.11
CA GLU A 366 -2.22 11.29 1.85
C GLU A 366 -3.35 10.48 2.51
N VAL A 367 -3.34 9.15 2.37
CA VAL A 367 -4.27 8.24 3.06
C VAL A 367 -4.24 8.45 4.57
N PHE A 368 -3.03 8.49 5.15
CA PHE A 368 -2.84 8.75 6.59
C PHE A 368 -3.50 10.08 7.00
N HIS A 369 -3.20 11.17 6.30
CA HIS A 369 -3.75 12.49 6.63
C HIS A 369 -5.27 12.56 6.43
N ARG A 370 -5.82 11.92 5.39
CA ARG A 370 -7.28 11.90 5.16
C ARG A 370 -8.01 11.16 6.28
N ILE A 371 -7.48 10.02 6.74
CA ILE A 371 -8.05 9.29 7.89
C ILE A 371 -8.04 10.17 9.16
N VAL A 372 -6.90 10.81 9.46
CA VAL A 372 -6.78 11.70 10.63
C VAL A 372 -7.80 12.84 10.55
N ARG A 373 -7.88 13.50 9.39
CA ARG A 373 -8.80 14.61 9.16
C ARG A 373 -10.27 14.21 9.31
N SER A 374 -10.68 13.09 8.72
CA SER A 374 -12.07 12.63 8.82
C SER A 374 -12.50 12.33 10.24
N ARG A 375 -11.59 11.87 11.10
CA ARG A 375 -11.88 11.70 12.54
C ARG A 375 -12.11 13.03 13.23
N THR A 376 -11.22 14.02 13.02
CA THR A 376 -11.34 15.34 13.67
C THR A 376 -12.65 16.02 13.27
N GLU A 377 -12.96 16.03 11.98
CA GLU A 377 -14.22 16.59 11.47
C GLU A 377 -15.46 15.92 12.07
N ASN A 378 -15.40 14.62 12.40
CA ASN A 378 -16.51 13.92 13.06
C ASN A 378 -16.60 14.18 14.56
N LEU A 379 -15.47 14.32 15.26
CA LEU A 379 -15.46 14.70 16.68
C LEU A 379 -16.09 16.09 16.87
N ASP A 380 -15.72 17.04 16.00
CA ASP A 380 -16.31 18.39 15.99
C ASP A 380 -17.80 18.37 15.63
N SER A 381 -18.27 17.28 15.04
CA SER A 381 -19.65 17.13 14.58
C SER A 381 -20.60 16.44 15.58
N LEU A 382 -20.03 15.76 16.57
CA LEU A 382 -20.73 15.03 17.63
C LEU A 382 -20.79 15.83 18.95
N CYS A 383 -19.99 16.89 19.08
CA CYS A 383 -20.10 17.95 20.08
C CYS A 383 -21.04 19.05 19.60
#